data_AF-A0A519VBA4-F1
#
_entry.id   AF-A0A519VBA4-F1
#
_cell.length_a   1.000
_cell.length_b   1.000
_cell.length_c   1.000
_cell.angle_alpha   90.00
_cell.angle_beta   90.00
_cell.angle_gamma   90.00
#
_symmetry.space_group_name_H-M   'P 1'
#
loop_
_entity.id
_entity.type
_entity.pdbx_description
1 polymer ?
#
loop_
_entity_poly.entity_id
_entity_poly.type
_entity_poly.pdbx_seq_one_letter_code
_entity_poly.pdbx_strand_id
1 'polypeptide(L)' 'GDFMKKKCKGYFGYIFTGNPDLAKKIGLKADKKVEFYNGKLDCRLLEYELYDGSRRPDEERPKPKL' A
#
# COMPACT_ATOMS: atom_id res chain seq x y z
N GLY A 1 3.77 7.59 -4.75
CA GLY A 1 4.17 7.23 -3.37
C GLY A 1 4.25 8.42 -2.44
N ASP A 2 4.85 9.53 -2.86
CA ASP A 2 5.11 10.73 -2.05
C ASP A 2 3.96 11.23 -1.19
N PHE A 3 2.78 11.41 -1.79
CA PHE A 3 1.60 11.85 -1.06
C PHE A 3 1.26 10.90 0.10
N MET A 4 1.22 9.60 -0.17
CA MET A 4 0.90 8.58 0.84
C MET A 4 1.90 8.62 2.00
N LYS A 5 3.21 8.67 1.71
CA LYS A 5 4.26 8.74 2.76
C LYS A 5 4.28 10.07 3.52
N LYS A 6 3.97 11.19 2.86
CA LYS A 6 4.09 12.54 3.46
C LYS A 6 2.83 12.98 4.20
N LYS A 7 1.64 12.59 3.72
CA LYS A 7 0.36 13.13 4.16
C LYS A 7 -0.59 12.10 4.76
N CYS A 8 -0.40 10.80 4.48
CA CYS A 8 -1.31 9.75 4.93
C CYS A 8 -0.67 8.84 5.99
N LYS A 9 0.23 9.38 6.81
CA LYS A 9 0.85 8.63 7.92
C LYS A 9 -0.20 8.23 8.97
N GLY A 10 -0.06 7.04 9.55
CA GLY A 10 -0.99 6.42 10.49
C GLY A 10 -2.15 5.66 9.83
N TYR A 11 -2.15 5.49 8.50
CA TYR A 11 -3.22 4.82 7.75
C TYR A 11 -2.72 3.62 6.96
N PHE A 12 -3.66 2.77 6.54
CA PHE A 12 -3.45 1.85 5.44
C PHE A 12 -3.86 2.53 4.13
N GLY A 13 -2.93 2.59 3.18
CA GLY A 13 -3.21 3.06 1.82
C GLY A 13 -3.36 1.88 0.88
N TYR A 14 -4.34 1.94 -0.01
CA TYR A 14 -4.59 0.87 -0.99
C TYR A 14 -4.54 1.44 -2.41
N ILE A 15 -3.89 0.73 -3.33
CA ILE A 15 -3.88 1.05 -4.75
C ILE A 15 -4.31 -0.18 -5.54
N PHE A 16 -5.37 -0.04 -6.31
CA PHE A 16 -5.82 -1.06 -7.26
C PHE A 16 -5.38 -0.68 -8.67
N THR A 17 -4.67 -1.58 -9.36
CA THR A 17 -4.16 -1.32 -10.71
C THR A 17 -4.08 -2.59 -11.54
N GLY A 18 -4.48 -2.49 -12.82
CA GLY A 18 -4.23 -3.50 -13.85
C GLY A 18 -2.94 -3.27 -14.65
N ASN A 19 -2.18 -2.21 -14.31
CA ASN A 19 -0.94 -1.86 -14.99
C ASN A 19 0.27 -2.05 -14.04
N PRO A 20 1.10 -3.09 -14.26
CA PRO A 20 2.25 -3.39 -13.39
C PRO A 20 3.37 -2.35 -13.50
N ASP A 21 3.48 -1.60 -14.61
CA ASP A 21 4.51 -0.58 -14.76
C ASP A 21 4.15 0.69 -13.99
N LEU A 22 2.87 1.05 -13.92
CA LEU A 22 2.41 2.11 -13.03
C LEU A 22 2.61 1.73 -11.56
N ALA A 23 2.42 0.45 -11.20
CA ALA A 23 2.66 -0.02 -9.84
C ALA A 23 4.13 0.22 -9.40
N LYS A 24 5.10 -0.02 -10.30
CA LYS A 24 6.53 0.25 -10.02
C LYS A 24 6.80 1.74 -9.78
N LYS A 25 6.12 2.64 -10.50
CA LYS A 25 6.27 4.09 -10.36
C LYS A 25 5.77 4.63 -9.00
N ILE A 26 5.02 3.85 -8.24
CA ILE A 26 4.57 4.26 -6.90
C ILE A 26 5.78 4.46 -5.97
N GLY A 27 6.86 3.69 -6.14
CA GLY A 27 8.09 3.82 -5.37
C GLY A 27 7.96 3.42 -3.89
N LEU A 28 6.91 2.68 -3.55
CA LEU A 28 6.66 2.17 -2.21
C LEU A 28 6.67 0.64 -2.22
N LYS A 29 7.19 0.03 -1.16
CA LYS A 29 7.08 -1.41 -0.94
C LYS A 29 5.69 -1.71 -0.41
N ALA A 30 4.90 -2.46 -1.17
CA ALA A 30 3.61 -2.96 -0.70
C ALA A 30 3.83 -3.99 0.40
N ASP A 31 2.99 -3.93 1.42
CA ASP A 31 2.97 -4.90 2.52
C ASP A 31 2.26 -6.19 2.09
N LYS A 32 1.10 -6.01 1.45
CA LYS A 32 0.33 -7.09 0.83
C LYS A 32 0.08 -6.79 -0.64
N LYS A 33 0.08 -7.84 -1.45
CA LYS A 33 -0.36 -7.81 -2.85
C LYS A 33 -1.40 -8.89 -3.03
N VAL A 34 -2.61 -8.49 -3.43
CA VAL A 34 -3.69 -9.42 -3.71
C VAL A 34 -3.95 -9.38 -5.21
N GLU A 35 -3.91 -10.55 -5.84
CA GLU A 35 -4.19 -10.70 -7.26
C GLU A 35 -5.69 -10.79 -7.50
N PHE A 36 -6.15 -10.06 -8.51
CA PHE A 36 -7.53 -9.98 -8.95
C PHE A 36 -7.58 -10.24 -10.44
N TYR A 37 -8.56 -11.04 -10.86
CA TYR A 37 -8.84 -11.29 -12.26
C TYR A 37 -10.18 -10.65 -12.61
N ASN A 38 -10.14 -9.50 -13.27
CA ASN A 38 -11.35 -8.90 -13.85
C ASN A 38 -11.53 -9.47 -15.27
N GLY A 39 -12.08 -10.69 -15.35
CA GLY A 39 -12.11 -11.48 -16.58
C GLY A 39 -10.70 -11.92 -16.98
N LYS A 40 -10.20 -11.43 -18.13
CA LYS A 40 -8.83 -11.70 -18.61
C LYS A 40 -7.80 -10.69 -18.12
N LEU A 41 -8.23 -9.63 -17.42
CA LEU A 41 -7.35 -8.55 -16.98
C LEU A 41 -6.71 -8.90 -15.64
N ASP A 42 -5.38 -9.03 -15.63
CA ASP A 42 -4.59 -9.15 -14.40
C ASP A 42 -4.58 -7.80 -13.68
N CYS A 43 -5.13 -7.79 -12.47
CA CYS A 43 -5.15 -6.63 -11.59
C CYS A 43 -4.58 -6.99 -10.24
N ARG A 44 -4.04 -6.00 -9.55
CA ARG A 44 -3.50 -6.17 -8.20
C ARG A 44 -3.99 -5.06 -7.29
N LEU A 45 -4.42 -5.46 -6.10
CA LEU A 45 -4.58 -4.54 -4.97
C LEU A 45 -3.28 -4.56 -4.17
N LEU A 46 -2.68 -3.40 -4.03
CA LEU A 46 -1.44 -3.17 -3.30
C LEU A 46 -1.78 -2.43 -2.02
N GLU A 47 -1.49 -3.07 -0.89
CA GLU A 47 -1.67 -2.50 0.44
C GLU A 47 -0.34 -1.88 0.91
N TYR A 48 -0.43 -0.70 1.49
CA TYR A 48 0.69 0.04 2.05
C TYR A 48 0.36 0.42 3.47
N GLU A 49 1.14 -0.09 4.41
CA GLU A 49 1.12 0.39 5.78
C GLU A 49 1.91 1.72 5.84
N LEU A 50 1.22 2.82 6.04
CA LEU A 50 1.82 4.17 6.03
C LEU A 50 2.13 4.58 7.47
N TYR A 51 3.17 4.00 8.07
CA TYR A 51 3.56 4.34 9.44
C TYR A 51 4.38 5.64 9.52
N ASP A 52 4.37 6.27 10.70
CA ASP A 52 5.28 7.38 11.01
C ASP A 52 6.59 6.82 11.59
N GLY A 53 7.73 7.29 11.08
CA GLY A 53 9.06 6.80 11.48
C GLY A 53 9.47 5.49 10.82
N SER A 54 10.11 4.59 11.58
CA SER A 54 10.60 3.28 11.14
C SER A 54 9.55 2.17 11.39
N ARG A 55 9.65 1.06 10.64
CA ARG A 55 8.76 -0.09 10.80
C ARG A 55 9.04 -0.76 12.15
N ARG A 56 8.02 -0.86 13.01
CA ARG A 56 8.09 -1.49 14.34
C ARG A 56 7.47 -2.90 14.32
N PRO A 57 7.78 -3.77 15.31
CA PRO A 57 7.05 -5.01 15.53
C PRO A 57 5.53 -4.77 15.59
N ASP A 58 4.70 -5.72 15.11
CA ASP A 58 3.23 -5.58 15.03
C ASP A 58 2.60 -5.12 16.36
N GLU A 59 3.11 -5.64 17.49
CA GLU A 59 2.61 -5.35 18.84
C GLU A 59 2.80 -3.89 19.27
N GLU A 60 3.81 -3.20 18.74
CA GLU A 60 4.14 -1.81 19.07
C GLU A 60 3.52 -0.81 18.08
N ARG A 61 2.75 -1.29 17.10
CA ARG A 61 2.21 -0.43 16.06
C ARG A 61 1.04 0.38 16.58
N PRO A 62 1.01 1.71 16.34
CA PRO A 62 -0.16 2.51 16.63
C PRO A 62 -1.34 1.97 15.81
N LYS A 63 -2.47 1.72 16.47
CA LYS A 63 -3.68 1.26 15.79
C LYS A 63 -4.09 2.29 14.72
N PRO A 64 -4.59 1.83 13.55
CA PRO A 64 -5.06 2.73 12.51
C PRO A 64 -6.07 3.71 13.09
N LYS A 65 -5.97 4.98 12.68
CA LYS A 65 -6.99 5.97 13.01
C LYS A 65 -8.23 5.64 12.16
N LEU A 66 -9.30 5.19 12.81
CA LEU A 66 -10.63 5.03 12.19
C LEU A 66 -11.22 6.40 11.85
#